data_AF-A0A520CH89-F1
#
_entry.id   AF-A0A520CH89-F1
#
_cell.length_a   1.000
_cell.length_b   1.000
_cell.length_c   1.000
_cell.angle_alpha   90.00
_cell.angle_beta   90.00
_cell.angle_gamma   90.00
#
_symmetry.space_group_name_H-M   'P 1'
#
loop_
_entity.id
_entity.type
_entity.pdbx_description
1 polymer ?
#
loop_
_entity_poly.entity_id
_entity_poly.type
_entity_poly.pdbx_seq_one_letter_code
_entity_poly.pdbx_strand_id
1 'polypeptide(L)'
;YHQSHEYFEKHGAKAIIFSRFLPIVRTIAPFVAGAARMSFGKFTYYNVIGGIAWIASLLFAGFLLGKIPFVEKNFEILVLIIAVGTFVPVIYGALKSLFSKKTIEKQIEEEVKED
;
A
#
# COMPACT_ATOMS: atom_id res chain seq x y z
N TYR A 1 32.61 -1.13 9.42
CA TYR A 1 31.56 -0.17 9.84
C TYR A 1 30.95 0.63 8.70
N HIS A 2 31.67 1.03 7.63
CA HIS A 2 31.07 1.81 6.52
C HIS A 2 30.23 0.98 5.51
N GLN A 3 30.53 -0.29 5.29
CA GLN A 3 29.88 -1.08 4.21
C GLN A 3 28.44 -1.54 4.52
N SER A 4 28.03 -1.61 5.79
CA SER A 4 26.68 -2.03 6.17
C SER A 4 25.63 -0.91 6.02
N HIS A 5 26.06 0.36 5.98
CA HIS A 5 25.16 1.50 5.84
C HIS A 5 24.66 1.67 4.40
N GLU A 6 25.54 1.49 3.41
CA GLU A 6 25.18 1.55 1.99
C GLU A 6 24.25 0.40 1.54
N TYR A 7 24.39 -0.80 2.12
CA TYR A 7 23.56 -1.95 1.75
C TYR A 7 22.10 -1.79 2.24
N PHE A 8 21.90 -1.19 3.42
CA PHE A 8 20.58 -0.83 3.95
C PHE A 8 19.96 0.35 3.19
N GLU A 9 20.76 1.35 2.80
CA GLU A 9 20.27 2.47 1.98
C GLU A 9 19.80 2.03 0.59
N LYS A 10 20.49 1.08 -0.04
CA LYS A 10 20.20 0.67 -1.43
C LYS A 10 18.94 -0.19 -1.58
N HIS A 11 18.53 -0.89 -0.51
CA HIS A 11 17.32 -1.74 -0.52
C HIS A 11 16.10 -1.04 0.10
N GLY A 12 16.28 -0.24 1.15
CA GLY A 12 15.18 0.56 1.74
C GLY A 12 14.62 1.61 0.76
N ALA A 13 15.50 2.22 -0.04
CA ALA A 13 15.13 3.16 -1.08
C ALA A 13 14.17 2.57 -2.14
N LYS A 14 14.47 1.36 -2.64
CA LYS A 14 13.61 0.67 -3.61
C LYS A 14 12.28 0.29 -2.98
N ALA A 15 12.30 -0.17 -1.72
CA ALA A 15 11.10 -0.51 -0.97
C ALA A 15 10.12 0.68 -0.85
N ILE A 16 10.61 1.92 -0.74
CA ILE A 16 9.76 3.12 -0.72
C ILE A 16 9.06 3.33 -2.07
N ILE A 17 9.75 3.11 -3.19
CA ILE A 17 9.14 3.21 -4.52
C ILE A 17 8.07 2.12 -4.68
N PHE A 18 8.39 0.87 -4.34
CA PHE A 18 7.44 -0.25 -4.41
C PHE A 18 6.27 -0.10 -3.43
N SER A 19 6.46 0.58 -2.29
CA SER A 19 5.39 0.81 -1.31
C SER A 19 4.21 1.59 -1.89
N ARG A 20 4.41 2.39 -2.94
CA ARG A 20 3.33 3.12 -3.59
C ARG A 20 2.39 2.22 -4.38
N PHE A 21 2.83 1.02 -4.75
CA PHE A 21 2.01 0.02 -5.46
C PHE A 21 1.21 -0.89 -4.51
N LEU A 22 1.59 -0.95 -3.22
CA LEU A 22 0.94 -1.78 -2.21
C LEU A 22 0.35 -0.90 -1.09
N PRO A 23 -0.98 -0.70 -1.02
CA PRO A 23 -1.63 0.22 -0.08
C PRO A 23 -1.24 0.02 1.39
N ILE A 24 -1.06 -1.23 1.82
CA ILE A 24 -0.64 -1.59 3.18
C ILE A 24 0.80 -1.15 3.44
N VAL A 25 1.69 -1.33 2.47
CA VAL A 25 3.10 -0.95 2.61
C VAL A 25 3.23 0.58 2.68
N ARG A 26 2.33 1.32 2.03
CA ARG A 26 2.25 2.79 2.11
C ARG A 26 2.08 3.32 3.54
N THR A 27 1.31 2.64 4.40
CA THR A 27 1.03 3.13 5.77
C THR A 27 2.19 2.85 6.71
N ILE A 28 2.94 1.76 6.48
CA ILE A 28 4.11 1.37 7.27
C ILE A 28 5.42 2.00 6.76
N ALA A 29 5.50 2.40 5.49
CA ALA A 29 6.68 3.01 4.88
C ALA A 29 7.26 4.22 5.66
N PRO A 30 6.48 5.22 6.11
CA PRO A 30 7.03 6.33 6.90
C PRO A 30 7.58 5.86 8.25
N PHE A 31 6.95 4.85 8.86
CA PHE A 31 7.38 4.29 10.14
C PHE A 31 8.70 3.52 9.98
N VAL A 32 8.81 2.70 8.94
CA VAL A 32 10.03 1.96 8.59
C VAL A 32 11.17 2.92 8.23
N ALA A 33 10.89 3.99 7.49
CA ALA A 33 11.88 5.01 7.15
C ALA A 33 12.41 5.75 8.41
N GLY A 34 11.53 6.04 9.37
CA GLY A 34 11.90 6.61 10.66
C GLY A 34 12.72 5.65 11.52
N ALA A 35 12.29 4.38 11.62
CA ALA A 35 13.01 3.34 12.36
C ALA A 35 14.40 3.06 11.77
N ALA A 36 14.56 3.18 10.44
CA ALA A 36 15.83 3.05 9.75
C ALA A 36 16.75 4.28 9.86
N ARG A 37 16.36 5.33 10.61
CA ARG A 37 17.09 6.62 10.72
C ARG A 37 17.45 7.23 9.36
N MET A 38 16.56 7.09 8.38
CA MET A 38 16.82 7.60 7.04
C MET A 38 16.78 9.14 7.01
N SER A 39 17.70 9.77 6.28
CA SER A 39 17.70 11.23 6.18
C SER A 39 16.45 11.73 5.43
N PHE A 40 15.86 12.82 5.94
CA PHE A 40 14.64 13.40 5.36
C PHE A 40 14.77 13.74 3.87
N GLY A 41 15.97 14.18 3.44
CA GLY A 41 16.28 14.45 2.05
C GLY A 41 16.20 13.21 1.16
N LYS A 42 16.77 12.08 1.60
CA LYS A 42 16.69 10.81 0.86
C LYS A 42 15.25 10.29 0.82
N PHE A 43 14.50 10.40 1.92
CA PHE A 43 13.09 9.99 1.96
C PHE A 43 12.28 10.75 0.93
N THR A 44 12.41 12.08 0.92
CA THR A 44 11.68 12.94 -0.01
C THR A 44 12.06 12.65 -1.45
N TYR A 45 13.36 12.46 -1.75
CA TYR A 45 13.83 12.12 -3.10
C TYR A 45 13.19 10.81 -3.63
N TYR A 46 13.25 9.72 -2.87
CA TYR A 46 12.65 8.45 -3.28
C TYR A 46 11.13 8.49 -3.30
N ASN A 47 10.52 9.26 -2.40
CA ASN A 47 9.08 9.45 -2.35
C ASN A 47 8.57 10.19 -3.61
N VAL A 48 9.27 11.25 -4.04
CA VAL A 48 8.96 12.01 -5.25
C VAL A 48 9.13 11.14 -6.50
N ILE A 49 10.26 10.43 -6.63
CA ILE A 49 10.49 9.52 -7.77
C ILE A 49 9.42 8.45 -7.85
N GLY A 50 9.12 7.79 -6.72
CA GLY A 50 8.06 6.79 -6.68
C GLY A 50 6.69 7.39 -7.01
N GLY A 51 6.45 8.65 -6.63
CA GLY A 51 5.21 9.37 -6.95
C GLY A 51 5.07 9.67 -8.43
N ILE A 52 6.14 10.14 -9.07
CA ILE A 52 6.18 10.38 -10.51
C ILE A 52 5.97 9.06 -11.26
N ALA A 53 6.70 8.00 -10.88
CA ALA A 53 6.55 6.68 -11.50
C ALA A 53 5.12 6.13 -11.36
N TRP A 54 4.50 6.31 -10.19
CA TRP A 54 3.11 5.90 -9.94
C TRP A 54 2.11 6.67 -10.80
N ILE A 55 2.19 8.00 -10.82
CA ILE A 55 1.29 8.84 -11.62
C ILE A 55 1.47 8.54 -13.12
N ALA A 56 2.72 8.44 -13.59
CA ALA A 56 3.01 8.08 -14.97
C ALA A 56 2.41 6.72 -15.36
N SER A 57 2.51 5.72 -14.47
CA SER A 57 1.89 4.40 -14.67
C SER A 57 0.37 4.49 -14.79
N LEU A 58 -0.29 5.26 -13.90
CA LEU A 58 -1.74 5.45 -13.94
C LEU A 58 -2.21 6.21 -15.19
N LEU A 59 -1.49 7.26 -15.58
CA LEU A 59 -1.80 8.02 -16.79
C LEU A 59 -1.63 7.15 -18.04
N PHE A 60 -0.56 6.36 -18.10
CA PHE A 60 -0.32 5.46 -19.21
C PHE A 60 -1.38 4.35 -19.29
N ALA A 61 -1.74 3.76 -18.14
CA ALA A 61 -2.83 2.78 -18.06
C ALA A 61 -4.16 3.39 -18.48
N GLY A 62 -4.49 4.59 -18.01
CA GLY A 62 -5.70 5.32 -18.41
C GLY A 62 -5.72 5.64 -19.90
N PHE A 63 -4.60 6.04 -20.47
CA PHE A 63 -4.45 6.29 -21.91
C PHE A 63 -4.64 5.01 -22.74
N LEU A 64 -4.08 3.88 -22.31
CA LEU A 64 -4.28 2.59 -22.98
C LEU A 64 -5.72 2.10 -22.87
N LEU A 65 -6.33 2.22 -21.69
CA LEU A 65 -7.73 1.84 -21.47
C LEU A 65 -8.69 2.72 -22.27
N GLY A 66 -8.41 4.02 -22.37
CA GLY A 66 -9.22 4.96 -23.15
C GLY A 66 -9.23 4.68 -24.66
N LYS A 67 -8.21 3.99 -25.20
CA LYS A 67 -8.19 3.55 -26.60
C LYS A 67 -9.12 2.37 -26.90
N ILE A 68 -9.69 1.73 -25.87
CA ILE A 68 -10.61 0.62 -26.04
C ILE A 68 -12.02 1.21 -26.26
N PRO A 69 -12.70 0.95 -27.40
CA PRO A 69 -14.00 1.52 -27.71
C PRO A 69 -15.08 1.22 -26.65
N PHE A 70 -14.95 0.08 -25.97
CA PHE A 70 -15.81 -0.30 -24.85
C PHE A 70 -15.66 0.63 -23.65
N VAL A 71 -14.44 1.08 -23.35
CA VAL A 71 -14.14 1.97 -22.21
C VAL A 71 -14.62 3.38 -22.49
N GLU A 72 -14.38 3.89 -23.70
CA GLU A 72 -14.86 5.21 -24.13
C GLU A 72 -16.39 5.30 -24.03
N LYS A 73 -17.09 4.27 -24.51
CA LYS A 73 -18.56 4.22 -24.47
C LYS A 73 -19.13 4.02 -23.06
N ASN A 74 -18.37 3.41 -22.15
CA ASN A 74 -18.81 3.05 -20.80
C ASN A 74 -17.93 3.70 -19.72
N PHE A 75 -17.49 4.94 -19.93
CA PHE A 75 -16.58 5.63 -19.02
C PHE A 75 -17.13 5.69 -17.58
N GLU A 76 -18.43 5.93 -17.43
CA GLU A 76 -19.11 5.91 -16.12
C GLU A 76 -18.96 4.58 -15.39
N ILE A 77 -19.13 3.46 -16.09
CA ILE A 77 -18.99 2.11 -15.52
C ILE A 77 -17.53 1.87 -15.09
N LEU A 78 -16.55 2.30 -15.91
CA LEU A 78 -15.14 2.17 -15.55
C LEU A 78 -14.81 2.96 -14.27
N VAL A 79 -15.25 4.21 -14.18
CA VAL A 79 -15.04 5.05 -12.99
C VAL A 79 -15.71 4.44 -11.76
N LEU A 80 -16.94 3.91 -11.92
CA LEU A 80 -17.64 3.21 -10.84
C LEU A 80 -16.88 1.97 -10.37
N ILE A 81 -16.38 1.14 -11.29
CA ILE A 81 -15.57 -0.05 -10.96
C ILE A 81 -14.31 0.34 -10.17
N ILE A 82 -13.58 1.37 -10.62
CA ILE A 82 -12.37 1.84 -9.92
C ILE A 82 -12.72 2.37 -8.53
N ALA A 83 -13.77 3.18 -8.42
CA ALA A 83 -14.24 3.73 -7.15
C ALA A 83 -14.61 2.61 -6.17
N VAL A 84 -15.49 1.69 -6.57
CA VAL A 84 -15.89 0.54 -5.75
C VAL A 84 -14.70 -0.35 -5.42
N GLY A 85 -13.84 -0.64 -6.41
CA GLY A 85 -12.62 -1.42 -6.25
C GLY A 85 -11.67 -0.85 -5.19
N THR A 86 -11.61 0.47 -5.02
CA THR A 86 -10.78 1.12 -4.00
C THR A 86 -11.29 0.84 -2.57
N PHE A 87 -12.59 0.62 -2.40
CA PHE A 87 -13.19 0.28 -1.10
C PHE A 87 -13.12 -1.22 -0.77
N VAL A 88 -12.91 -2.10 -1.76
CA VAL A 88 -12.84 -3.56 -1.55
C VAL A 88 -11.84 -3.97 -0.47
N PRO A 89 -10.58 -3.49 -0.44
CA PRO A 89 -9.63 -3.85 0.61
C PRO A 89 -10.07 -3.40 2.00
N VAL A 90 -10.73 -2.23 2.08
CA VAL A 90 -11.24 -1.66 3.35
C VAL A 90 -12.38 -2.51 3.88
N ILE A 91 -13.34 -2.86 3.01
CA ILE A 91 -14.48 -3.71 3.35
C ILE A 91 -13.99 -5.10 3.74
N TYR A 92 -13.07 -5.69 2.97
CA TYR A 92 -12.48 -7.00 3.30
C TYR A 92 -11.76 -6.98 4.66
N GLY A 93 -10.97 -5.94 4.93
CA GLY A 93 -10.30 -5.75 6.22
C GLY A 93 -11.28 -5.62 7.38
N ALA A 94 -12.34 -4.83 7.22
CA ALA A 94 -13.37 -4.62 8.23
C ALA A 94 -14.19 -5.90 8.52
N LEU A 95 -14.60 -6.63 7.46
CA LEU A 95 -15.28 -7.92 7.61
C LEU A 95 -14.38 -8.91 8.35
N LYS A 96 -13.11 -9.03 7.93
CA LYS A 96 -12.14 -9.91 8.60
C LYS A 96 -11.93 -9.51 10.07
N SER A 97 -11.87 -8.23 10.41
CA SER A 97 -11.70 -7.80 11.81
C SER A 97 -12.90 -8.15 12.69
N LEU A 98 -14.11 -8.13 12.13
CA LEU A 98 -15.33 -8.54 12.85
C LEU A 98 -15.33 -10.05 13.16
N PHE A 99 -14.86 -10.88 12.23
CA PHE A 99 -14.71 -12.32 12.49
C PHE A 99 -13.52 -12.64 13.40
N SER A 100 -12.42 -11.88 13.31
CA SER A 100 -11.21 -12.09 14.11
C SER A 100 -11.37 -11.67 15.58
N LYS A 101 -12.24 -10.70 15.88
CA LYS A 101 -12.57 -10.29 17.26
C LYS A 101 -13.16 -11.44 18.07
N LYS A 102 -14.01 -12.26 17.42
CA LYS A 102 -14.66 -13.44 18.01
C LYS A 102 -13.68 -14.59 18.31
N THR A 103 -12.56 -14.67 17.58
CA THR A 103 -11.50 -15.66 17.82
C THR A 103 -10.62 -15.27 19.01
N ILE A 104 -10.28 -13.98 19.13
CA ILE A 104 -9.47 -13.46 20.25
C ILE A 104 -10.25 -13.51 21.58
N GLU A 105 -11.54 -13.10 21.58
CA GLU A 105 -12.38 -13.18 22.80
C GLU A 105 -12.56 -14.63 23.28
N LYS A 106 -12.71 -15.59 22.36
CA LYS A 106 -12.77 -17.01 22.72
C LYS A 106 -11.48 -17.55 23.32
N GLN A 107 -10.32 -17.16 22.80
CA GLN A 107 -9.03 -17.60 23.34
C GLN A 107 -8.77 -17.04 24.74
N ILE A 108 -9.15 -15.78 24.99
CA ILE A 108 -9.02 -15.16 26.32
C ILE A 108 -10.00 -15.81 27.33
N GLU A 109 -11.23 -16.13 26.92
CA GLU A 109 -12.18 -16.84 27.79
C GLU A 109 -11.77 -18.29 28.09
N GLU A 110 -11.07 -18.96 27.19
CA GLU A 110 -10.50 -20.30 27.42
C GLU A 110 -9.29 -20.23 28.38
N GLU A 111 -8.38 -19.27 28.20
CA GLU A 111 -7.20 -19.07 29.05
C GLU A 111 -7.58 -18.67 30.49
N VAL A 112 -8.61 -17.84 30.68
CA VAL A 112 -9.13 -17.43 32.02
C VAL A 112 -9.91 -18.54 32.73
N LYS A 113 -10.35 -19.59 32.01
CA LYS A 113 -11.06 -20.75 32.61
C LYS A 113 -10.12 -21.88 33.01
N GLU A 114 -8.88 -21.86 32.53
CA GLU A 114 -7.88 -22.89 32.79
C GLU A 114 -7.01 -22.56 34.03
N ASP A 115 -7.03 -21.30 34.48
CA ASP A 115 -6.49 -20.79 35.77
C ASP A 115 -7.53 -20.83 36.91
#